data_AF-A0A1L5L602-F1
#
_entry.id   AF-A0A1L5L602-F1
#
_cell.length_a   1.000
_cell.length_b   1.000
_cell.length_c   1.000
_cell.angle_alpha   90.00
_cell.angle_beta   90.00
_cell.angle_gamma   90.00
#
_symmetry.space_group_name_H-M   'P 1'
#
loop_
_entity.id
_entity.type
_entity.pdbx_description
1 polymer ?
#
loop_
_entity_poly.entity_id
_entity_poly.type
_entity_poly.pdbx_seq_one_letter_code
_entity_poly.pdbx_strand_id
1 'polypeptide(L)'
;MEHDSSRSGYHEPEPGLAGLENEEDWGDDFPKTFSVNLIWAQACDKEGHDGAIGFEGGMPWHLPEDMKRFKELTVSHPVIMGRKTWESLSPKYRPLPNRDNIVVSRDPAYTAPGATVVDSLDDALDLARQEATPDDGLDRSEIWIIGGGQLFREAMPFADKAYVTQISMHADADTYAPDVKSLVESGAWKVLEEGVWQNTRKGSGDIAGFRFMTYAKNREE
;
A
#
# COMPACT_ATOMS: atom_id res chain seq x y z
N MET A 1 74.08 39.59 -1.11
CA MET A 1 73.63 38.28 -1.58
C MET A 1 72.94 37.63 -0.39
N GLU A 2 71.63 37.86 -0.28
CA GLU A 2 70.57 36.86 -0.51
C GLU A 2 70.34 36.03 0.78
N HIS A 3 69.23 36.26 1.51
CA HIS A 3 67.96 35.48 1.47
C HIS A 3 68.17 34.00 1.84
N ASP A 4 67.36 33.29 2.62
CA ASP A 4 66.14 33.56 3.40
C ASP A 4 65.93 32.34 4.33
N SER A 5 65.03 32.55 5.27
CA SER A 5 64.43 31.67 6.27
C SER A 5 64.07 30.24 5.83
N SER A 6 64.24 29.25 6.72
CA SER A 6 63.41 28.04 6.77
C SER A 6 63.44 27.31 8.12
N ARG A 7 62.26 27.30 8.77
CA ARG A 7 61.60 26.19 9.50
C ARG A 7 62.41 25.28 10.44
N SER A 8 62.03 25.28 11.74
CA SER A 8 61.30 24.15 12.35
C SER A 8 60.84 24.52 13.76
N GLY A 9 59.55 24.76 13.94
CA GLY A 9 58.92 24.84 15.27
C GLY A 9 58.17 23.56 15.53
N TYR A 10 58.67 22.75 16.47
CA TYR A 10 57.95 21.64 17.08
C TYR A 10 56.84 22.22 17.97
N HIS A 11 55.61 21.73 17.83
CA HIS A 11 54.55 21.96 18.80
C HIS A 11 53.99 20.60 19.20
N GLU A 12 54.40 20.12 20.38
CA GLU A 12 53.72 19.04 21.08
C GLU A 12 52.35 19.56 21.54
N PRO A 13 51.24 18.83 21.29
CA PRO A 13 49.96 19.20 21.87
C PRO A 13 49.89 18.78 23.35
N GLU A 14 49.64 19.73 24.23
CA GLU A 14 49.30 19.49 25.63
C GLU A 14 47.91 18.80 25.73
N PRO A 15 47.76 17.72 26.51
CA PRO A 15 46.46 17.09 26.71
C PRO A 15 45.67 17.84 27.79
N GLY A 16 44.72 18.68 27.36
CA GLY A 16 43.79 19.42 28.21
C GLY A 16 42.34 18.95 28.09
N LEU A 17 41.90 18.21 29.11
CA LEU A 17 40.56 18.15 29.73
C LEU A 17 39.27 17.84 28.91
N ALA A 18 38.57 16.85 29.47
CA ALA A 18 37.13 16.84 29.76
C ALA A 18 36.12 16.70 28.61
N GLY A 19 35.63 15.46 28.47
CA GLY A 19 34.36 15.14 27.83
C GLY A 19 34.13 13.64 27.91
N LEU A 20 33.31 13.19 28.87
CA LEU A 20 32.69 11.88 28.77
C LEU A 20 31.71 11.97 27.59
N GLU A 21 32.10 11.51 26.41
CA GLU A 21 31.16 11.27 25.32
C GLU A 21 30.41 9.98 25.64
N ASN A 22 29.37 10.12 26.47
CA ASN A 22 28.19 9.28 26.41
C ASN A 22 27.22 9.97 25.45
N GLU A 23 27.24 9.59 24.18
CA GLU A 23 26.05 9.62 23.34
C GLU A 23 25.90 8.22 22.72
N GLU A 24 25.44 7.30 23.57
CA GLU A 24 24.53 6.25 23.12
C GLU A 24 23.29 6.97 22.54
N ASP A 25 23.24 7.14 21.22
CA ASP A 25 22.01 7.49 20.50
C ASP A 25 21.69 6.40 19.47
N TRP A 26 21.19 5.29 20.03
CA TRP A 26 20.01 4.55 19.60
C TRP A 26 19.43 4.88 18.22
N GLY A 27 19.98 4.27 17.17
CA GLY A 27 19.18 3.94 16.00
C GLY A 27 18.26 2.78 16.36
N ASP A 28 17.04 3.11 16.78
CA ASP A 28 15.94 2.20 17.11
C ASP A 28 15.96 0.88 16.30
N ASP A 29 16.52 -0.18 16.90
CA ASP A 29 16.38 -1.57 16.48
C ASP A 29 14.97 -2.10 16.83
N PHE A 30 13.96 -1.21 16.82
CA PHE A 30 12.58 -1.61 16.82
C PHE A 30 12.30 -2.20 15.44
N PRO A 31 11.84 -3.45 15.32
CA PRO A 31 11.37 -3.94 14.04
C PRO A 31 10.29 -2.97 13.56
N LYS A 32 10.55 -2.24 12.45
CA LYS A 32 9.52 -1.42 11.81
C LYS A 32 8.30 -2.31 11.63
N THR A 33 7.23 -2.01 12.36
CA THR A 33 6.03 -2.83 12.29
C THR A 33 5.35 -2.52 10.97
N PHE A 34 5.61 -3.35 9.96
CA PHE A 34 4.92 -3.23 8.69
C PHE A 34 3.43 -3.52 8.88
N SER A 35 2.57 -2.65 8.33
CA SER A 35 1.11 -2.84 8.29
C SER A 35 0.73 -3.33 6.90
N VAL A 36 0.02 -4.47 6.81
CA VAL A 36 -0.53 -4.95 5.54
C VAL A 36 -1.95 -4.41 5.39
N ASN A 37 -2.13 -3.53 4.41
CA ASN A 37 -3.38 -2.82 4.16
C ASN A 37 -3.99 -3.29 2.83
N LEU A 38 -5.27 -3.65 2.85
CA LEU A 38 -6.03 -3.94 1.63
C LEU A 38 -6.83 -2.69 1.26
N ILE A 39 -6.95 -2.40 -0.04
CA ILE A 39 -7.79 -1.30 -0.53
C ILE A 39 -8.60 -1.71 -1.75
N TRP A 40 -9.91 -1.47 -1.72
CA TRP A 40 -10.80 -1.68 -2.87
C TRP A 40 -12.05 -0.82 -2.80
N ALA A 41 -12.73 -0.71 -3.93
CA ALA A 41 -14.09 -0.21 -4.02
C ALA A 41 -15.03 -1.36 -4.34
N GLN A 42 -16.23 -1.37 -3.75
CA GLN A 42 -17.25 -2.37 -4.01
C GLN A 42 -18.64 -1.76 -4.17
N ALA A 43 -19.48 -2.44 -4.94
CA ALA A 43 -20.89 -2.14 -5.10
C ALA A 43 -21.74 -3.39 -4.77
N CYS A 44 -23.06 -3.25 -4.91
CA CYS A 44 -23.96 -4.39 -4.97
C CYS A 44 -24.01 -4.90 -6.42
N ASP A 45 -24.14 -6.21 -6.62
CA ASP A 45 -24.48 -6.74 -7.93
C ASP A 45 -25.96 -6.51 -8.28
N LYS A 46 -26.38 -6.88 -9.50
CA LYS A 46 -27.78 -6.77 -9.93
C LYS A 46 -28.76 -7.67 -9.18
N GLU A 47 -28.27 -8.70 -8.49
CA GLU A 47 -29.08 -9.60 -7.67
C GLU A 47 -29.16 -9.13 -6.20
N GLY A 48 -28.36 -8.13 -5.83
CA GLY A 48 -28.33 -7.52 -4.51
C GLY A 48 -27.24 -8.08 -3.58
N HIS A 49 -26.29 -8.87 -4.10
CA HIS A 49 -25.15 -9.32 -3.31
C HIS A 49 -24.10 -8.22 -3.18
N ASP A 50 -23.59 -8.05 -1.96
CA ASP A 50 -22.49 -7.12 -1.68
C ASP A 50 -21.14 -7.65 -2.17
N GLY A 51 -20.19 -6.74 -2.34
CA GLY A 51 -18.78 -7.10 -2.58
C GLY A 51 -18.42 -7.22 -4.05
N ALA A 52 -19.28 -6.82 -4.98
CA ALA A 52 -18.92 -6.74 -6.40
C ALA A 52 -17.76 -5.75 -6.60
N ILE A 53 -16.66 -6.17 -7.24
CA ILE A 53 -15.46 -5.34 -7.48
C ILE A 53 -15.02 -5.27 -8.94
N GLY A 54 -15.54 -6.14 -9.80
CA GLY A 54 -15.13 -6.18 -11.20
C GLY A 54 -16.05 -7.01 -12.08
N PHE A 55 -16.00 -6.70 -13.37
CA PHE A 55 -16.72 -7.39 -14.43
C PHE A 55 -15.90 -7.37 -15.72
N GLU A 56 -15.75 -8.52 -16.38
CA GLU A 56 -15.02 -8.67 -17.64
C GLU A 56 -13.59 -8.08 -17.62
N GLY A 57 -12.94 -8.13 -16.45
CA GLY A 57 -11.58 -7.64 -16.25
C GLY A 57 -11.47 -6.12 -16.01
N GLY A 58 -12.57 -5.39 -15.93
CA GLY A 58 -12.60 -3.96 -15.59
C GLY A 58 -13.37 -3.65 -14.31
N MET A 59 -13.24 -2.41 -13.84
CA MET A 59 -14.17 -1.84 -12.85
C MET A 59 -15.41 -1.33 -13.59
N PRO A 60 -16.63 -1.71 -13.18
CA PRO A 60 -17.86 -1.32 -13.87
C PRO A 60 -18.30 0.13 -13.58
N TRP A 61 -17.50 0.89 -12.84
CA TRP A 61 -17.76 2.28 -12.49
C TRP A 61 -16.52 3.17 -12.64
N HIS A 62 -16.74 4.47 -12.65
CA HIS A 62 -15.70 5.48 -12.57
C HIS A 62 -16.02 6.43 -11.41
N LEU A 63 -15.24 6.36 -10.33
CA LEU A 63 -15.40 7.21 -9.15
C LEU A 63 -14.09 7.98 -8.87
N PRO A 64 -13.99 9.26 -9.29
CA PRO A 64 -12.75 10.04 -9.15
C PRO A 64 -12.33 10.23 -7.68
N GLU A 65 -13.28 10.31 -6.77
CA GLU A 65 -13.06 10.45 -5.32
C GLU A 65 -12.36 9.23 -4.74
N ASP A 66 -12.73 8.03 -5.19
CA ASP A 66 -12.07 6.79 -4.81
C ASP A 66 -10.65 6.73 -5.37
N MET A 67 -10.46 7.09 -6.64
CA MET A 67 -9.12 7.15 -7.26
C MET A 67 -8.20 8.17 -6.56
N LYS A 68 -8.76 9.28 -6.09
CA LYS A 68 -8.04 10.28 -5.29
C LYS A 68 -7.61 9.67 -3.95
N ARG A 69 -8.53 9.05 -3.20
CA ARG A 69 -8.23 8.38 -1.92
C ARG A 69 -7.19 7.29 -2.11
N PHE A 70 -7.34 6.44 -3.13
CA PHE A 70 -6.40 5.40 -3.49
C PHE A 70 -4.99 5.96 -3.72
N LYS A 71 -4.86 7.05 -4.48
CA LYS A 71 -3.58 7.70 -4.71
C LYS A 71 -2.98 8.26 -3.43
N GLU A 72 -3.77 8.96 -2.62
CA GLU A 72 -3.31 9.57 -1.36
C GLU A 72 -2.81 8.54 -0.35
N LEU A 73 -3.47 7.38 -0.26
CA LEU A 73 -3.09 6.31 0.65
C LEU A 73 -1.88 5.50 0.15
N THR A 74 -1.81 5.22 -1.15
CA THR A 74 -0.80 4.29 -1.69
C THR A 74 0.48 4.97 -2.17
N VAL A 75 0.51 6.30 -2.32
CA VAL A 75 1.71 7.00 -2.82
C VAL A 75 2.89 6.74 -1.90
N SER A 76 4.08 6.60 -2.49
CA SER A 76 5.35 6.32 -1.79
C SER A 76 5.42 4.96 -1.07
N HIS A 77 4.41 4.10 -1.23
CA HIS A 77 4.38 2.79 -0.61
C HIS A 77 4.42 1.65 -1.65
N PRO A 78 4.85 0.44 -1.26
CA PRO A 78 4.71 -0.75 -2.08
C PRO A 78 3.25 -1.06 -2.38
N VAL A 79 2.95 -1.34 -3.65
CA VAL A 79 1.63 -1.78 -4.13
C VAL A 79 1.74 -3.16 -4.76
N ILE A 80 1.04 -4.12 -4.17
CA ILE A 80 1.02 -5.53 -4.58
C ILE A 80 -0.31 -5.80 -5.29
N MET A 81 -0.22 -6.36 -6.50
CA MET A 81 -1.39 -6.67 -7.32
C MET A 81 -1.25 -7.96 -8.11
N GLY A 82 -2.36 -8.56 -8.49
CA GLY A 82 -2.37 -9.75 -9.34
C GLY A 82 -2.19 -9.37 -10.81
N ARG A 83 -1.67 -10.31 -11.62
CA ARG A 83 -1.51 -10.15 -13.07
C ARG A 83 -2.71 -9.54 -13.80
N LYS A 84 -3.93 -10.02 -13.55
CA LYS A 84 -5.15 -9.50 -14.20
C LYS A 84 -5.44 -8.05 -13.82
N THR A 85 -5.17 -7.67 -12.57
CA THR A 85 -5.31 -6.29 -12.10
C THR A 85 -4.27 -5.39 -12.73
N TRP A 86 -3.02 -5.86 -12.82
CA TRP A 86 -1.99 -5.16 -13.57
C TRP A 86 -2.45 -4.94 -15.02
N GLU A 87 -2.96 -5.98 -15.68
CA GLU A 87 -3.45 -5.95 -17.07
C GLU A 87 -4.69 -5.08 -17.31
N SER A 88 -5.49 -4.80 -16.28
CA SER A 88 -6.66 -3.92 -16.38
C SER A 88 -6.34 -2.44 -16.17
N LEU A 89 -5.19 -2.11 -15.56
CA LEU A 89 -4.76 -0.72 -15.41
C LEU A 89 -4.62 -0.04 -16.78
N SER A 90 -5.12 1.18 -16.95
CA SER A 90 -4.90 1.92 -18.20
C SER A 90 -3.40 2.04 -18.50
N PRO A 91 -2.96 1.83 -19.75
CA PRO A 91 -1.55 2.01 -20.14
C PRO A 91 -0.97 3.38 -19.80
N LYS A 92 -1.82 4.40 -19.66
CA LYS A 92 -1.42 5.75 -19.25
C LYS A 92 -0.95 5.84 -17.79
N TYR A 93 -1.46 4.96 -16.93
CA TYR A 93 -1.23 4.98 -15.48
C TYR A 93 -0.48 3.73 -15.00
N ARG A 94 0.06 2.92 -15.93
CA ARG A 94 0.84 1.71 -15.66
C ARG A 94 2.30 1.94 -16.08
N PRO A 95 3.31 1.76 -15.20
CA PRO A 95 3.19 1.50 -13.77
C PRO A 95 2.54 2.68 -13.01
N LEU A 96 2.01 2.39 -11.83
CA LEU A 96 1.51 3.41 -10.94
C LEU A 96 2.68 4.30 -10.47
N PRO A 97 2.70 5.62 -10.76
CA PRO A 97 3.85 6.46 -10.48
C PRO A 97 4.08 6.62 -8.97
N ASN A 98 5.36 6.81 -8.60
CA ASN A 98 5.85 7.03 -7.23
C ASN A 98 5.46 5.90 -6.26
N ARG A 99 5.44 4.66 -6.75
CA ARG A 99 5.06 3.45 -6.00
C ARG A 99 5.92 2.28 -6.45
N ASP A 100 6.27 1.41 -5.52
CA ASP A 100 6.95 0.15 -5.84
C ASP A 100 5.88 -0.84 -6.32
N ASN A 101 5.79 -1.04 -7.63
CA ASN A 101 4.77 -1.89 -8.22
C ASN A 101 5.24 -3.35 -8.19
N ILE A 102 4.50 -4.22 -7.50
CA ILE A 102 4.79 -5.65 -7.38
C ILE A 102 3.62 -6.43 -7.99
N VAL A 103 3.91 -7.33 -8.93
CA VAL A 103 2.90 -8.12 -9.64
C VAL A 103 3.07 -9.60 -9.30
N VAL A 104 2.01 -10.22 -8.77
CA VAL A 104 1.97 -11.65 -8.47
C VAL A 104 1.46 -12.41 -9.69
N SER A 105 2.28 -13.31 -10.23
CA SER A 105 1.94 -14.18 -11.34
C SER A 105 2.65 -15.53 -11.26
N ARG A 106 1.89 -16.62 -11.38
CA ARG A 106 2.42 -18.00 -11.45
C ARG A 106 3.01 -18.37 -12.81
N ASP A 107 2.97 -17.46 -13.78
CA ASP A 107 3.57 -17.67 -15.09
C ASP A 107 5.04 -17.21 -15.05
N PRO A 108 6.01 -18.13 -15.10
CA PRO A 108 7.44 -17.79 -14.97
C PRO A 108 7.97 -17.01 -16.18
N ALA A 109 7.25 -17.01 -17.30
CA ALA A 109 7.61 -16.22 -18.48
C ALA A 109 6.96 -14.82 -18.47
N TYR A 110 6.13 -14.52 -17.47
CA TYR A 110 5.42 -13.25 -17.41
C TYR A 110 6.36 -12.10 -17.06
N THR A 111 6.21 -11.00 -17.79
CA THR A 111 6.96 -9.76 -17.54
C THR A 111 6.01 -8.59 -17.44
N ALA A 112 6.28 -7.71 -16.48
CA ALA A 112 5.52 -6.48 -16.24
C ALA A 112 6.48 -5.29 -16.31
N PRO A 113 6.60 -4.62 -17.46
CA PRO A 113 7.53 -3.49 -17.60
C PRO A 113 7.28 -2.40 -16.54
N GLY A 114 8.32 -2.07 -15.77
CA GLY A 114 8.23 -1.07 -14.69
C GLY A 114 7.67 -1.59 -13.37
N ALA A 115 7.46 -2.90 -13.23
CA ALA A 115 7.08 -3.56 -11.99
C ALA A 115 7.98 -4.79 -11.73
N THR A 116 8.08 -5.19 -10.47
CA THR A 116 8.75 -6.45 -10.09
C THR A 116 7.73 -7.57 -10.12
N VAL A 117 8.04 -8.68 -10.78
CA VAL A 117 7.17 -9.86 -10.84
C VAL A 117 7.67 -10.92 -9.87
N VAL A 118 6.75 -11.46 -9.06
CA VAL A 118 6.98 -12.56 -8.13
C VAL A 118 5.92 -13.63 -8.31
N ASP A 119 6.15 -14.86 -7.86
CA ASP A 119 5.26 -15.99 -8.12
C ASP A 119 4.23 -16.27 -7.01
N SER A 120 4.44 -15.70 -5.82
CA SER A 120 3.61 -15.90 -4.63
C SER A 120 3.33 -14.59 -3.88
N LEU A 121 2.28 -14.61 -3.03
CA LEU A 121 2.00 -13.48 -2.13
C LEU A 121 3.09 -13.33 -1.06
N ASP A 122 3.61 -14.43 -0.52
CA ASP A 122 4.67 -14.40 0.49
C ASP A 122 5.92 -13.69 -0.04
N ASP A 123 6.39 -14.03 -1.25
CA ASP A 123 7.52 -13.35 -1.88
C ASP A 123 7.22 -11.87 -2.15
N ALA A 124 5.97 -11.53 -2.48
CA ALA A 124 5.56 -10.14 -2.66
C ALA A 124 5.65 -9.34 -1.35
N LEU A 125 5.21 -9.94 -0.24
CA LEU A 125 5.27 -9.34 1.09
C LEU A 125 6.72 -9.21 1.56
N ASP A 126 7.55 -10.22 1.35
CA ASP A 126 8.95 -10.19 1.74
C ASP A 126 9.75 -9.18 0.91
N LEU A 127 9.45 -9.04 -0.37
CA LEU A 127 10.01 -7.98 -1.21
C LEU A 127 9.54 -6.60 -0.74
N ALA A 128 8.25 -6.43 -0.42
CA ALA A 128 7.69 -5.16 0.03
C ALA A 128 8.20 -4.71 1.42
N ARG A 129 8.64 -5.66 2.26
CA ARG A 129 9.27 -5.39 3.57
C ARG A 129 10.74 -4.99 3.47
N GLN A 130 11.39 -5.24 2.33
CA GLN A 130 12.77 -4.83 2.17
C GLN A 130 12.83 -3.30 2.13
N GLU A 131 13.69 -2.72 2.97
CA GLU A 131 14.00 -1.28 2.96
C GLU A 131 14.28 -0.86 1.52
N ALA A 132 13.37 -0.08 0.94
CA ALA A 132 13.52 0.36 -0.42
C ALA A 132 14.60 1.46 -0.45
N THR A 133 15.84 1.01 -0.61
CA THR A 133 17.01 1.85 -0.85
C THR A 133 16.72 2.77 -2.05
N PRO A 134 16.80 4.11 -1.95
CA PRO A 134 17.52 4.90 -0.95
C PRO A 134 16.67 5.31 0.26
N ASP A 135 17.36 5.54 1.38
CA ASP A 135 16.85 6.29 2.53
C ASP A 135 16.55 7.74 2.11
N ASP A 136 15.39 7.93 1.49
CA ASP A 136 14.83 9.22 1.11
C ASP A 136 13.98 9.83 2.25
N GLY A 137 14.03 9.23 3.44
CA GLY A 137 13.27 9.63 4.62
C GLY A 137 11.76 9.35 4.51
N LEU A 138 11.30 8.61 3.50
CA LEU A 138 9.89 8.23 3.36
C LEU A 138 9.59 7.00 4.21
N ASP A 139 8.56 7.11 5.05
CA ASP A 139 8.00 5.99 5.78
C ASP A 139 7.32 5.03 4.78
N ARG A 140 7.90 3.83 4.61
CA ARG A 140 7.33 2.74 3.81
C ARG A 140 6.80 1.61 4.70
N SER A 141 6.39 1.93 5.93
CA SER A 141 5.83 0.96 6.88
C SER A 141 4.48 0.37 6.45
N GLU A 142 3.81 0.92 5.43
CA GLU A 142 2.56 0.37 4.91
C GLU A 142 2.74 -0.37 3.58
N ILE A 143 2.23 -1.59 3.51
CA ILE A 143 2.20 -2.41 2.30
C ILE A 143 0.76 -2.47 1.80
N TRP A 144 0.53 -2.12 0.55
CA TRP A 144 -0.82 -2.02 -0.01
C TRP A 144 -1.13 -3.16 -0.97
N ILE A 145 -2.08 -4.03 -0.61
CA ILE A 145 -2.67 -5.00 -1.53
C ILE A 145 -3.83 -4.31 -2.25
N ILE A 146 -3.72 -4.20 -3.58
CA ILE A 146 -4.68 -3.44 -4.41
C ILE A 146 -5.56 -4.35 -5.28
N GLY A 147 -5.47 -5.67 -5.08
CA GLY A 147 -6.34 -6.69 -5.67
C GLY A 147 -5.69 -7.50 -6.79
N GLY A 148 -6.43 -8.32 -7.53
CA GLY A 148 -7.90 -8.46 -7.53
C GLY A 148 -8.42 -9.48 -6.52
N GLY A 149 -9.65 -9.97 -6.74
CA GLY A 149 -10.39 -10.82 -5.79
C GLY A 149 -9.67 -12.09 -5.31
N GLN A 150 -8.83 -12.71 -6.14
CA GLN A 150 -7.99 -13.85 -5.70
C GLN A 150 -6.93 -13.41 -4.70
N LEU A 151 -6.20 -12.34 -5.02
CA LEU A 151 -5.11 -11.84 -4.18
C LEU A 151 -5.64 -11.25 -2.88
N PHE A 152 -6.78 -10.57 -2.91
CA PHE A 152 -7.44 -10.11 -1.69
C PHE A 152 -7.76 -11.27 -0.74
N ARG A 153 -8.34 -12.38 -1.26
CA ARG A 153 -8.63 -13.56 -0.44
C ARG A 153 -7.37 -14.18 0.15
N GLU A 154 -6.30 -14.26 -0.64
CA GLU A 154 -5.01 -14.78 -0.20
C GLU A 154 -4.35 -13.88 0.87
N ALA A 155 -4.57 -12.56 0.77
CA ALA A 155 -4.00 -11.57 1.69
C ALA A 155 -4.78 -11.40 3.01
N MET A 156 -6.04 -11.80 3.09
CA MET A 156 -6.87 -11.64 4.31
C MET A 156 -6.22 -12.15 5.60
N PRO A 157 -5.51 -13.30 5.64
CA PRO A 157 -4.84 -13.78 6.85
C PRO A 157 -3.72 -12.85 7.32
N PHE A 158 -3.05 -12.15 6.41
CA PHE A 158 -1.90 -11.29 6.70
C PHE A 158 -2.29 -9.83 6.94
N ALA A 159 -3.50 -9.45 6.54
CA ALA A 159 -4.00 -8.08 6.62
C ALA A 159 -4.19 -7.56 8.05
N ASP A 160 -3.72 -6.34 8.29
CA ASP A 160 -4.03 -5.55 9.49
C ASP A 160 -5.30 -4.71 9.29
N LYS A 161 -5.45 -4.12 8.10
CA LYS A 161 -6.56 -3.20 7.79
C LYS A 161 -7.14 -3.43 6.39
N ALA A 162 -8.40 -3.06 6.23
CA ALA A 162 -9.10 -3.02 4.96
C ALA A 162 -9.78 -1.67 4.77
N TYR A 163 -9.38 -0.96 3.72
CA TYR A 163 -9.91 0.32 3.29
C TYR A 163 -10.90 0.06 2.16
N VAL A 164 -12.19 0.17 2.47
CA VAL A 164 -13.26 -0.19 1.54
C VAL A 164 -14.04 1.04 1.16
N THR A 165 -14.17 1.30 -0.12
CA THR A 165 -15.13 2.29 -0.64
C THR A 165 -16.42 1.57 -0.98
N GLN A 166 -17.50 1.85 -0.25
CA GLN A 166 -18.82 1.34 -0.57
C GLN A 166 -19.52 2.29 -1.54
N ILE A 167 -19.95 1.75 -2.68
CA ILE A 167 -20.60 2.48 -3.75
C ILE A 167 -22.05 2.05 -3.81
N SER A 168 -22.96 3.04 -3.72
CA SER A 168 -24.39 2.82 -3.86
C SER A 168 -24.75 2.78 -5.34
N MET A 169 -24.63 1.58 -5.92
CA MET A 169 -25.08 1.25 -7.28
C MET A 169 -25.27 -0.26 -7.41
N HIS A 170 -25.96 -0.67 -8.48
CA HIS A 170 -26.03 -2.06 -8.91
C HIS A 170 -25.18 -2.25 -10.16
N ALA A 171 -24.19 -3.14 -10.09
CA ALA A 171 -23.28 -3.42 -11.20
C ALA A 171 -23.41 -4.87 -11.68
N ASP A 172 -23.07 -5.11 -12.95
CA ASP A 172 -22.69 -6.46 -13.37
C ASP A 172 -21.39 -6.84 -12.65
N ALA A 173 -21.28 -8.10 -12.22
CA ALA A 173 -20.13 -8.57 -11.44
C ALA A 173 -19.80 -10.03 -11.74
N ASP A 174 -18.52 -10.32 -11.96
CA ASP A 174 -17.97 -11.69 -12.01
C ASP A 174 -16.88 -11.91 -10.94
N THR A 175 -16.44 -10.81 -10.31
CA THR A 175 -15.35 -10.78 -9.36
C THR A 175 -15.82 -10.07 -8.10
N TYR A 176 -15.64 -10.73 -6.96
CA TYR A 176 -16.07 -10.24 -5.66
C TYR A 176 -14.88 -10.10 -4.69
N ALA A 177 -14.98 -9.12 -3.79
CA ALA A 177 -14.08 -8.94 -2.66
C ALA A 177 -14.37 -9.96 -1.54
N PRO A 178 -13.42 -10.15 -0.60
CA PRO A 178 -13.68 -10.87 0.64
C PRO A 178 -14.84 -10.25 1.44
N ASP A 179 -15.65 -11.09 2.07
CA ASP A 179 -16.75 -10.65 2.93
C ASP A 179 -16.24 -10.19 4.30
N VAL A 180 -15.82 -8.93 4.38
CA VAL A 180 -15.37 -8.31 5.64
C VAL A 180 -16.53 -8.17 6.64
N LYS A 181 -17.78 -8.10 6.19
CA LYS A 181 -18.93 -7.96 7.07
C LYS A 181 -19.11 -9.23 7.91
N SER A 182 -19.06 -10.41 7.28
CA SER A 182 -19.07 -11.68 8.01
C SER A 182 -17.90 -11.79 9.00
N LEU A 183 -16.72 -11.28 8.64
CA LEU A 183 -15.57 -11.26 9.54
C LEU A 183 -15.77 -10.33 10.75
N VAL A 184 -16.45 -9.19 10.57
CA VAL A 184 -16.86 -8.32 11.67
C VAL A 184 -17.89 -9.01 12.56
N GLU A 185 -18.89 -9.67 11.97
CA GLU A 185 -19.92 -10.42 12.70
C GLU A 185 -19.33 -11.58 13.52
N SER A 186 -18.30 -12.24 12.99
CA SER A 186 -17.57 -13.31 13.69
C SER A 186 -16.66 -12.79 14.82
N GLY A 187 -16.43 -11.48 14.90
CA GLY A 187 -15.51 -10.87 15.85
C GLY A 187 -14.03 -10.97 15.45
N ALA A 188 -13.69 -11.51 14.28
CA ALA A 188 -12.31 -11.52 13.77
C ALA A 188 -11.83 -10.12 13.36
N TRP A 189 -12.76 -9.24 12.97
CA TRP A 189 -12.50 -7.87 12.54
C TRP A 189 -13.43 -6.88 13.26
N LYS A 190 -13.12 -5.60 13.17
CA LYS A 190 -13.95 -4.51 13.68
C LYS A 190 -13.99 -3.34 12.71
N VAL A 191 -15.08 -2.57 12.76
CA VAL A 191 -15.16 -1.27 12.08
C VAL A 191 -14.29 -0.28 12.87
N LEU A 192 -13.28 0.27 12.23
CA LEU A 192 -12.42 1.31 12.79
C LEU A 192 -12.97 2.70 12.47
N GLU A 193 -13.43 2.89 11.24
CA GLU A 193 -14.01 4.15 10.77
C GLU A 193 -15.17 3.85 9.82
N GLU A 194 -16.28 4.56 10.02
CA GLU A 194 -17.44 4.55 9.16
C GLU A 194 -17.70 5.98 8.67
N GLY A 195 -17.32 6.23 7.41
CA GLY A 195 -17.55 7.50 6.76
C GLY A 195 -19.03 7.73 6.43
N VAL A 196 -19.41 9.00 6.37
CA VAL A 196 -20.75 9.39 5.92
C VAL A 196 -20.94 9.17 4.43
N TRP A 197 -22.18 8.88 4.03
CA TRP A 197 -22.55 8.84 2.62
C TRP A 197 -22.38 10.21 1.97
N GLN A 198 -21.68 10.22 0.84
CA GLN A 198 -21.36 11.39 0.05
C GLN A 198 -21.96 11.23 -1.36
N ASN A 199 -22.38 12.35 -1.93
CA ASN A 199 -22.78 12.41 -3.33
C ASN A 199 -21.54 12.45 -4.22
N THR A 200 -21.61 11.84 -5.40
CA THR A 200 -20.55 11.94 -6.39
C THR A 200 -20.51 13.32 -7.04
N ARG A 201 -19.34 13.74 -7.51
CA ARG A 201 -19.26 14.84 -8.48
C ARG A 201 -20.00 14.49 -9.77
N LYS A 202 -20.50 15.52 -10.47
CA LYS A 202 -21.14 15.38 -11.80
C LYS A 202 -20.26 14.55 -12.73
N GLY A 203 -20.82 13.50 -13.33
CA GLY A 203 -20.14 12.63 -14.30
C GLY A 203 -19.90 11.19 -13.85
N SER A 204 -20.33 10.80 -12.64
CA SER A 204 -20.10 9.45 -12.10
C SER A 204 -21.22 8.43 -12.41
N GLY A 205 -22.03 8.72 -13.43
CA GLY A 205 -23.06 7.80 -13.94
C GLY A 205 -24.16 7.46 -12.93
N ASP A 206 -24.45 6.16 -12.79
CA ASP A 206 -25.52 5.58 -11.97
C ASP A 206 -25.18 5.44 -10.47
N ILE A 207 -24.06 6.03 -10.02
CA ILE A 207 -23.67 6.01 -8.62
C ILE A 207 -24.52 7.00 -7.82
N ALA A 208 -25.41 6.48 -6.97
CA ALA A 208 -26.27 7.31 -6.11
C ALA A 208 -25.48 7.98 -4.98
N GLY A 209 -24.39 7.36 -4.55
CA GLY A 209 -23.49 7.89 -3.55
C GLY A 209 -22.37 6.92 -3.22
N PHE A 210 -21.41 7.34 -2.40
CA PHE A 210 -20.35 6.50 -1.91
C PHE A 210 -20.02 6.82 -0.45
N ARG A 211 -19.38 5.90 0.25
CA ARG A 211 -18.76 6.17 1.56
C ARG A 211 -17.48 5.40 1.72
N PHE A 212 -16.64 5.91 2.62
CA PHE A 212 -15.38 5.29 2.97
C PHE A 212 -15.52 4.54 4.29
N MET A 213 -15.14 3.27 4.28
CA MET A 213 -15.08 2.40 5.44
C MET A 213 -13.62 2.03 5.69
N THR A 214 -13.26 1.89 6.96
CA THR A 214 -11.99 1.32 7.38
C THR A 214 -12.27 0.23 8.41
N TYR A 215 -11.78 -0.97 8.15
CA TYR A 215 -11.85 -2.11 9.06
C TYR A 215 -10.46 -2.45 9.56
N ALA A 216 -10.37 -2.98 10.77
CA ALA A 216 -9.14 -3.49 11.34
C ALA A 216 -9.34 -4.92 11.83
N LYS A 217 -8.34 -5.77 11.63
CA LYS A 217 -8.30 -7.10 12.19
C LYS A 217 -8.14 -7.01 13.71
N ASN A 218 -8.88 -7.82 14.46
CA ASN A 218 -8.64 -7.93 15.90
C ASN A 218 -7.34 -8.72 16.11
N ARG A 219 -6.40 -8.13 16.85
CA ARG A 219 -5.23 -8.86 17.33
C ARG A 219 -5.71 -9.65 18.55
N GLU A 220 -5.70 -10.98 18.45
CA GLU A 220 -5.82 -11.82 19.65
C GLU A 220 -4.58 -11.52 20.52
N GLU A 221 -4.81 -11.15 21.78
CA GLU A 221 -3.77 -11.03 22.81
C GLU A 221 -3.24 -12.41 23.22
#